data_AF-A0A7V3W948-F1
#
_entry.id   AF-A0A7V3W948-F1
#
_cell.length_a   1.000
_cell.length_b   1.000
_cell.length_c   1.000
_cell.angle_alpha   90.00
_cell.angle_beta   90.00
_cell.angle_gamma   90.00
#
_symmetry.space_group_name_H-M   'P 1'
#
loop_
_entity.id
_entity.type
_entity.pdbx_description
1 polymer ?
#
loop_
_entity_poly.entity_id
_entity_poly.type
_entity_poly.pdbx_seq_one_letter_code
_entity_poly.pdbx_strand_id
1 'polypeptide(L)'
;MEVEKQTTIPHDAPKPPLAGIVYGGIAYWILLLGMLVAIIGMIIYLVSDGYVRQDCLLDSLWNGDTAKTIWNNCAGQSEIPEGHWYLGKLSKADGLAMGGIALGCLAAVVGMWGAAVAMFREKNRLFTIFALISAVVLTLSALGIIALEH
;
A
#
# COMPACT_ATOMS: atom_id res chain seq x y z
N MET A 1 -40.90 30.86 16.42
CA MET A 1 -40.74 31.36 15.05
C MET A 1 -39.24 31.32 14.77
N GLU A 2 -38.73 30.13 14.46
CA GLU A 2 -37.34 29.91 14.06
C GLU A 2 -37.40 29.23 12.70
N VAL A 3 -37.02 30.00 11.69
CA VAL A 3 -36.99 29.57 10.30
C VAL A 3 -35.82 28.61 10.16
N GLU A 4 -36.15 27.35 9.88
CA GLU A 4 -35.21 26.30 9.51
C GLU A 4 -34.37 26.78 8.33
N LYS A 5 -33.09 27.03 8.59
CA LYS A 5 -32.15 27.57 7.60
C LYS A 5 -31.78 26.42 6.66
N GLN A 6 -32.59 26.24 5.61
CA GLN A 6 -32.35 25.34 4.50
C GLN A 6 -30.92 25.57 3.99
N THR A 7 -30.05 24.59 4.19
CA THR A 7 -28.68 24.59 3.71
C THR A 7 -28.70 24.39 2.20
N THR A 8 -28.79 25.48 1.44
CA THR A 8 -28.64 25.45 -0.01
C THR A 8 -27.20 25.08 -0.34
N ILE A 9 -26.95 23.79 -0.61
CA ILE A 9 -25.70 23.34 -1.22
C ILE A 9 -25.60 24.07 -2.58
N PRO A 10 -24.55 24.86 -2.84
CA PRO A 10 -24.41 25.55 -4.11
C PRO A 10 -24.36 24.53 -5.24
N HIS A 11 -25.23 24.71 -6.25
CA HIS A 11 -25.41 23.83 -7.40
C HIS A 11 -24.23 23.82 -8.39
N ASP A 12 -23.13 24.52 -8.06
CA ASP A 12 -21.92 24.73 -8.88
C ASP A 12 -20.68 24.03 -8.31
N ALA A 13 -20.84 22.91 -7.60
CA ALA A 13 -19.69 22.05 -7.34
C ALA A 13 -19.22 21.46 -8.69
N PRO A 14 -17.97 21.74 -9.14
CA PRO A 14 -17.46 21.15 -10.36
C PRO A 14 -17.53 19.62 -10.22
N LYS A 15 -18.23 18.97 -11.16
CA LYS A 15 -18.38 17.51 -11.15
C LYS A 15 -16.97 16.89 -11.09
N PRO A 16 -16.70 15.99 -10.14
CA PRO A 16 -15.38 15.39 -10.03
C PRO A 16 -15.03 14.65 -11.32
N PRO A 17 -13.77 14.72 -11.78
CA PRO A 17 -13.34 14.03 -12.98
C PRO A 17 -13.58 12.52 -12.82
N LEU A 18 -14.10 11.83 -13.85
CA LEU A 18 -14.46 10.41 -13.72
C LEU A 18 -13.23 9.57 -13.33
N ALA A 19 -12.05 9.95 -13.84
CA ALA A 19 -10.79 9.31 -13.48
C ALA A 19 -10.50 9.35 -11.97
N GLY A 20 -10.82 10.47 -11.29
CA GLY A 20 -10.64 10.61 -9.85
C GLY A 20 -11.62 9.75 -9.06
N ILE A 21 -12.86 9.62 -9.54
CA ILE A 21 -13.88 8.75 -8.91
C ILE A 21 -13.48 7.28 -9.04
N VAL A 22 -13.04 6.86 -10.23
CA VAL A 22 -12.64 5.47 -10.50
C VAL A 22 -11.37 5.11 -9.73
N TYR A 23 -10.35 5.96 -9.78
CA TYR A 23 -9.12 5.79 -9.01
C TYR A 23 -9.43 5.70 -7.52
N GLY A 24 -10.15 6.69 -6.99
CA GLY A 24 -10.49 6.80 -5.58
C GLY A 24 -11.29 5.59 -5.09
N GLY A 25 -12.27 5.14 -5.86
CA GLY A 25 -13.07 3.96 -5.51
C GLY A 25 -12.23 2.68 -5.43
N ILE A 26 -11.42 2.40 -6.46
CA ILE A 26 -10.57 1.20 -6.50
C ILE A 26 -9.52 1.26 -5.39
N ALA A 27 -8.80 2.37 -5.30
CA ALA A 27 -7.75 2.55 -4.32
C ALA A 27 -8.30 2.47 -2.90
N TYR A 28 -9.47 3.07 -2.63
CA TYR A 28 -10.11 3.03 -1.32
C TYR A 28 -10.39 1.59 -0.88
N TRP A 29 -11.07 0.79 -1.70
CA TRP A 29 -11.46 -0.57 -1.30
C TRP A 29 -10.27 -1.50 -1.12
N ILE A 30 -9.29 -1.46 -2.04
CA ILE A 30 -8.11 -2.33 -1.95
C ILE A 30 -7.22 -1.90 -0.78
N LEU A 31 -7.02 -0.59 -0.58
CA LEU A 31 -6.22 -0.08 0.55
C LEU A 31 -6.88 -0.40 1.89
N LEU A 32 -8.21 -0.26 1.99
CA LEU A 32 -8.96 -0.62 3.19
C LEU A 32 -8.77 -2.10 3.53
N LEU A 33 -8.84 -2.98 2.53
CA LEU A 33 -8.63 -4.41 2.72
C LEU A 33 -7.18 -4.71 3.12
N GLY A 34 -6.20 -4.08 2.46
CA GLY A 34 -4.77 -4.23 2.81
C GLY A 34 -4.45 -3.75 4.22
N MET A 35 -5.01 -2.60 4.62
CA MET A 35 -4.88 -2.06 5.97
C MET A 35 -5.49 -3.01 7.01
N LEU A 36 -6.67 -3.57 6.74
CA LEU A 36 -7.31 -4.52 7.65
C LEU A 36 -6.46 -5.79 7.81
N VAL A 37 -5.93 -6.34 6.71
CA VAL A 37 -5.02 -7.49 6.74
C VAL A 37 -3.73 -7.15 7.50
N ALA A 38 -3.16 -5.97 7.30
CA ALA A 38 -1.96 -5.53 8.00
C ALA A 38 -2.19 -5.42 9.51
N ILE A 39 -3.32 -4.84 9.93
CA ILE A 39 -3.70 -4.74 11.35
C ILE A 39 -3.87 -6.13 11.96
N ILE A 40 -4.55 -7.05 11.28
CA ILE A 40 -4.71 -8.43 11.75
C ILE A 40 -3.34 -9.10 11.89
N GLY A 41 -2.46 -8.98 10.89
CA GLY A 41 -1.11 -9.53 10.94
C GLY A 41 -0.31 -9.00 12.14
N MET A 42 -0.39 -7.69 12.40
CA MET A 42 0.26 -7.07 13.56
C MET A 42 -0.31 -7.54 14.90
N ILE A 43 -1.64 -7.72 15.01
CA ILE A 43 -2.26 -8.24 16.23
C ILE A 43 -1.80 -9.68 16.47
N ILE A 44 -1.80 -10.53 15.43
CA ILE A 44 -1.32 -11.91 15.53
C ILE A 44 0.17 -11.92 15.89
N TYR A 45 0.95 -10.99 15.34
CA TYR A 45 2.36 -10.87 15.66
C TYR A 45 2.52 -10.62 17.16
N LEU A 46 1.82 -9.65 17.75
CA LEU A 46 1.93 -9.35 19.19
C LEU A 46 1.49 -10.50 20.14
N VAL A 47 0.74 -11.48 19.64
CA VAL A 47 0.19 -12.59 20.45
C VAL A 47 0.88 -13.94 20.15
N SER A 48 1.58 -14.06 19.03
CA SER A 48 2.15 -15.33 18.54
C SER A 48 3.56 -15.17 17.99
N ASP A 49 4.25 -16.29 17.79
CA ASP A 49 5.62 -16.27 17.28
C ASP A 49 5.67 -15.90 15.78
N GLY A 50 6.43 -14.83 15.48
CA GLY A 50 6.64 -14.32 14.13
C GLY A 50 7.66 -15.12 13.31
N TYR A 51 8.00 -14.63 12.12
CA TYR A 51 9.22 -15.04 11.43
C TYR A 51 10.44 -14.32 12.02
N VAL A 52 10.29 -13.03 12.37
CA VAL A 52 11.26 -12.31 13.22
C VAL A 52 10.82 -12.35 14.68
N ARG A 53 11.76 -12.63 15.60
CA ARG A 53 11.51 -12.62 17.04
C ARG A 53 11.27 -11.19 17.56
N GLN A 54 10.18 -11.00 18.30
CA GLN A 54 9.69 -9.66 18.66
C GLN A 54 10.50 -8.98 19.76
N ASP A 55 10.85 -9.76 20.78
CA ASP A 55 11.69 -9.38 21.90
C ASP A 55 13.06 -8.90 21.42
N CYS A 56 13.68 -9.67 20.54
CA CYS A 56 14.94 -9.32 19.89
C CYS A 56 14.80 -8.09 18.99
N LEU A 57 13.76 -8.04 18.14
CA LEU A 57 13.58 -6.92 17.20
C LEU A 57 13.42 -5.60 17.93
N LEU A 58 12.58 -5.55 18.97
CA LEU A 58 12.37 -4.31 19.73
C LEU A 58 13.62 -3.90 20.49
N ASP A 59 14.29 -4.84 21.18
CA ASP A 59 15.52 -4.53 21.93
C ASP A 59 16.63 -4.00 21.01
N SER A 60 16.92 -4.69 19.90
CA SER A 60 17.91 -4.23 18.92
C SER A 60 17.51 -2.90 18.26
N LEU A 61 16.22 -2.67 18.00
CA LEU A 61 15.75 -1.38 17.46
C LEU A 61 15.98 -0.24 18.46
N TRP A 62 15.68 -0.46 19.74
CA TRP A 62 15.92 0.53 20.81
C TRP A 62 17.40 0.78 21.06
N ASN A 63 18.24 -0.24 20.89
CA ASN A 63 19.69 -0.12 20.96
C ASN A 63 20.31 0.58 19.74
N GLY A 64 19.52 0.85 18.70
CA GLY A 64 19.98 1.54 17.49
C GLY A 64 20.76 0.66 16.52
N ASP A 65 20.56 -0.66 16.58
CA ASP A 65 21.23 -1.61 15.69
C ASP A 65 20.80 -1.41 14.22
N THR A 66 21.72 -1.73 13.31
CA THR A 66 21.41 -1.66 11.86
C THR A 66 20.46 -2.78 11.44
N ALA A 67 19.69 -2.55 10.36
CA ALA A 67 18.77 -3.55 9.81
C ALA A 67 19.45 -4.91 9.55
N LYS A 68 20.69 -4.90 9.04
CA LYS A 68 21.46 -6.13 8.80
C LYS A 68 21.72 -6.91 10.09
N THR A 69 22.08 -6.21 11.17
CA THR A 69 22.29 -6.79 12.49
C THR A 69 20.99 -7.39 13.05
N ILE A 70 19.87 -6.67 12.91
CA ILE A 70 18.55 -7.12 13.38
C ILE A 70 18.11 -8.39 12.64
N TRP A 71 18.22 -8.42 11.32
CA TRP A 71 17.83 -9.60 10.53
C TRP A 71 18.69 -10.82 10.86
N ASN A 72 20.00 -10.64 11.07
CA ASN A 72 20.90 -11.72 11.46
C ASN A 72 20.58 -12.25 12.86
N ASN A 73 20.43 -11.37 13.84
CA ASN A 73 20.26 -11.76 15.23
C ASN A 73 18.83 -12.24 15.56
N CYS A 74 17.81 -11.62 14.95
CA CYS A 74 16.42 -11.83 15.32
C CYS A 74 15.67 -12.79 14.39
N ALA A 75 16.13 -12.96 13.14
CA ALA A 75 15.54 -13.90 12.18
C ALA A 75 16.48 -15.03 11.75
N GLY A 76 17.76 -15.01 12.19
CA GLY A 76 18.77 -16.00 11.83
C GLY A 76 19.17 -15.96 10.35
N GLN A 77 18.98 -14.82 9.69
CA GLN A 77 19.28 -14.64 8.27
C GLN A 77 20.55 -13.81 8.09
N SER A 78 21.58 -14.39 7.46
CA SER A 78 22.85 -13.70 7.20
C SER A 78 22.73 -12.52 6.23
N GLU A 79 21.67 -12.50 5.43
CA GLU A 79 21.36 -11.46 4.45
C GLU A 79 19.95 -10.93 4.67
N ILE A 80 19.76 -9.63 4.39
CA ILE A 80 18.44 -9.01 4.46
C ILE A 80 17.63 -9.60 3.30
N PRO A 81 16.48 -10.24 3.56
CA PRO A 81 15.68 -10.82 2.49
C PRO A 81 15.12 -9.69 1.61
N GLU A 82 15.59 -9.62 0.37
CA GLU A 82 15.16 -8.59 -0.58
C GLU A 82 13.79 -8.89 -1.20
N GLY A 83 13.08 -7.83 -1.57
CA GLY A 83 11.84 -7.91 -2.33
C GLY A 83 10.68 -8.58 -1.59
N HIS A 84 10.05 -9.56 -2.23
CA HIS A 84 8.75 -10.14 -1.82
C HIS A 84 8.87 -11.34 -0.86
N TRP A 85 9.82 -11.31 0.07
CA TRP A 85 10.06 -12.40 1.02
C TRP A 85 8.83 -12.82 1.83
N TYR A 86 7.94 -11.86 2.09
CA TYR A 86 6.70 -12.06 2.84
C TYR A 86 5.76 -13.07 2.15
N LEU A 87 5.82 -13.22 0.81
CA LEU A 87 4.99 -14.19 0.06
C LEU A 87 5.29 -15.64 0.46
N GLY A 88 6.55 -15.95 0.78
CA GLY A 88 6.95 -17.27 1.27
C GLY A 88 6.67 -17.51 2.75
N LYS A 89 6.25 -16.46 3.47
CA LYS A 89 6.06 -16.44 4.94
C LYS A 89 4.69 -15.87 5.33
N LEU A 90 3.68 -15.95 4.48
CA LEU A 90 2.32 -15.46 4.78
C LEU A 90 1.66 -16.19 5.96
N SER A 91 2.13 -17.39 6.30
CA SER A 91 1.71 -18.13 7.49
C SER A 91 2.31 -17.59 8.79
N LYS A 92 3.30 -16.70 8.70
CA LYS A 92 3.92 -16.00 9.82
C LYS A 92 3.32 -14.60 9.93
N ALA A 93 3.17 -14.12 11.15
CA ALA A 93 2.35 -12.94 11.42
C ALA A 93 2.93 -11.63 10.83
N ASP A 94 4.25 -11.48 10.87
CA ASP A 94 5.00 -10.39 10.24
C ASP A 94 4.97 -10.48 8.71
N GLY A 95 5.04 -11.68 8.14
CA GLY A 95 4.82 -11.91 6.72
C GLY A 95 3.40 -11.53 6.27
N LEU A 96 2.38 -11.84 7.08
CA LEU A 96 1.01 -11.43 6.83
C LEU A 96 0.84 -9.91 6.93
N ALA A 97 1.45 -9.28 7.93
CA ALA A 97 1.42 -7.83 8.11
C ALA A 97 2.06 -7.09 6.90
N MET A 98 3.25 -7.53 6.48
CA MET A 98 3.90 -7.00 5.28
C MET A 98 3.11 -7.28 4.00
N GLY A 99 2.47 -8.45 3.90
CA GLY A 99 1.57 -8.77 2.80
C GLY A 99 0.38 -7.80 2.71
N GLY A 100 -0.20 -7.41 3.85
CA GLY A 100 -1.25 -6.40 3.91
C GLY A 100 -0.78 -5.01 3.43
N ILE A 101 0.42 -4.60 3.84
CA ILE A 101 1.05 -3.34 3.36
C ILE A 101 1.27 -3.40 1.85
N ALA A 102 1.83 -4.50 1.35
CA ALA A 102 2.07 -4.69 -0.08
C ALA A 102 0.77 -4.66 -0.89
N LEU A 103 -0.30 -5.27 -0.38
CA LEU A 103 -1.64 -5.19 -0.98
C LEU A 103 -2.15 -3.74 -1.03
N GLY A 104 -1.90 -2.96 0.03
CA GLY A 104 -2.19 -1.53 0.05
C GLY A 104 -1.43 -0.76 -1.02
N CYS A 105 -0.16 -1.07 -1.26
CA CYS A 105 0.61 -0.48 -2.36
C CYS A 105 0.08 -0.88 -3.74
N LEU A 106 -0.38 -2.13 -3.90
CA LEU A 106 -1.02 -2.59 -5.14
C LEU A 106 -2.33 -1.84 -5.44
N ALA A 107 -3.02 -1.31 -4.41
CA ALA A 107 -4.21 -0.47 -4.59
C ALA A 107 -3.93 0.72 -5.52
N ALA A 108 -2.76 1.37 -5.35
CA ALA A 108 -2.36 2.51 -6.18
C ALA A 108 -2.09 2.08 -7.63
N VAL A 109 -1.47 0.90 -7.84
CA VAL A 109 -1.20 0.34 -9.18
C VAL A 109 -2.51 0.07 -9.91
N VAL A 110 -3.41 -0.70 -9.30
CA VAL A 110 -4.70 -1.07 -9.90
C VAL A 110 -5.58 0.17 -10.09
N GLY A 111 -5.58 1.08 -9.12
CA GLY A 111 -6.27 2.37 -9.21
C GLY A 111 -5.79 3.20 -10.39
N MET A 112 -4.47 3.29 -10.60
CA MET A 112 -3.89 4.06 -11.70
C MET A 112 -4.23 3.47 -13.08
N TRP A 113 -4.23 2.13 -13.20
CA TRP A 113 -4.74 1.46 -14.39
C TRP A 113 -6.23 1.76 -14.64
N GLY A 114 -7.06 1.75 -13.59
CA GLY A 114 -8.46 2.16 -13.67
C GLY A 114 -8.63 3.61 -14.11
N ALA A 115 -7.80 4.53 -13.61
CA ALA A 115 -7.77 5.93 -14.00
C ALA A 115 -7.40 6.10 -15.48
N ALA A 116 -6.39 5.38 -15.96
CA ALA A 116 -5.96 5.41 -17.36
C ALA A 116 -7.09 4.96 -18.31
N VAL A 117 -7.81 3.89 -17.96
CA VAL A 117 -8.98 3.40 -18.73
C VAL A 117 -10.11 4.42 -18.72
N ALA A 118 -10.38 5.05 -17.57
CA ALA A 118 -11.41 6.09 -17.47
C ALA A 118 -11.08 7.32 -18.34
N MET A 119 -9.83 7.81 -18.32
CA MET A 119 -9.39 8.93 -19.15
C MET A 119 -9.40 8.62 -20.64
N PHE A 120 -9.10 7.38 -21.01
CA PHE A 120 -9.20 6.93 -22.40
C PHE A 120 -10.64 7.08 -22.93
N ARG A 121 -11.64 6.81 -22.07
CA ARG A 121 -13.07 6.98 -22.41
C ARG A 121 -13.49 8.45 -22.50
N GLU A 122 -12.88 9.33 -21.70
CA GLU A 122 -13.09 10.79 -21.76
C GLU A 122 -12.42 11.44 -22.99
N LYS A 123 -11.71 10.67 -23.83
CA LYS A 123 -10.99 11.12 -25.05
C LYS A 123 -9.92 12.17 -24.78
N ASN A 124 -9.48 12.31 -23.53
CA ASN A 124 -8.51 13.32 -23.13
C ASN A 124 -7.08 12.77 -23.31
N ARG A 125 -6.58 12.86 -24.55
CA ARG A 125 -5.36 12.16 -25.01
C ARG A 125 -4.11 12.50 -24.19
N LEU A 126 -3.92 13.77 -23.83
CA LEU A 126 -2.73 14.22 -23.10
C LEU A 126 -2.67 13.60 -21.69
N PHE A 127 -3.77 13.70 -20.93
CA PHE A 127 -3.84 13.13 -19.58
C PHE A 127 -3.84 11.60 -19.59
N THR A 128 -4.39 10.96 -20.62
CA THR A 128 -4.32 9.51 -20.78
C THR A 128 -2.88 9.01 -20.91
N ILE A 129 -2.04 9.72 -21.68
CA ILE A 129 -0.62 9.37 -21.83
C ILE A 129 0.12 9.49 -20.50
N PHE A 130 -0.08 10.58 -19.76
CA PHE A 130 0.52 10.75 -18.44
C PHE A 130 0.07 9.66 -17.46
N ALA A 131 -1.22 9.36 -17.40
CA ALA A 131 -1.76 8.30 -16.54
C ALA A 131 -1.17 6.92 -16.90
N LEU A 132 -0.98 6.63 -18.19
CA LEU A 132 -0.40 5.37 -18.65
C LEU A 132 1.08 5.27 -18.27
N ILE A 133 1.86 6.34 -18.44
CA ILE A 133 3.26 6.38 -18.00
C ILE A 133 3.34 6.13 -16.49
N SER A 134 2.53 6.83 -15.70
CA SER A 134 2.47 6.64 -14.25
C SER A 134 2.07 5.20 -13.87
N ALA A 135 1.09 4.60 -14.55
CA ALA A 135 0.69 3.22 -14.31
C ALA A 135 1.83 2.22 -14.59
N VAL A 136 2.57 2.43 -15.68
CA VAL A 136 3.72 1.58 -16.05
C VAL A 136 4.84 1.71 -15.02
N VAL A 137 5.22 2.95 -14.65
CA VAL A 137 6.26 3.18 -13.64
C VAL A 137 5.89 2.52 -12.31
N LEU A 138 4.65 2.72 -11.83
CA LEU A 138 4.18 2.09 -10.59
C LEU A 138 4.19 0.56 -10.67
N THR A 139 3.88 -0.01 -11.84
CA THR A 139 3.93 -1.47 -12.05
C THR A 139 5.37 -1.98 -12.01
N LEU A 140 6.31 -1.29 -12.66
CA LEU A 140 7.73 -1.66 -12.65
C LEU A 140 8.36 -1.51 -11.25
N SER A 141 7.97 -0.49 -10.49
CA SER A 141 8.36 -0.33 -9.09
C SER A 141 7.77 -1.44 -8.21
N ALA A 142 6.50 -1.81 -8.40
CA ALA A 142 5.86 -2.88 -7.65
C ALA A 142 6.49 -4.26 -7.92
N LEU A 143 6.98 -4.50 -9.14
CA LEU A 143 7.71 -5.71 -9.51
C LEU A 143 9.16 -5.74 -9.02
N GLY A 144 9.66 -4.64 -8.44
CA GLY A 144 11.05 -4.53 -7.99
C GLY A 144 12.08 -4.40 -9.11
N ILE A 145 11.66 -4.16 -10.36
CA ILE A 145 12.58 -3.92 -11.49
C ILE A 145 13.26 -2.55 -11.32
N ILE A 146 12.53 -1.58 -10.81
CA ILE A 146 13.07 -0.27 -10.41
C ILE A 146 13.21 -0.31 -8.89
N ALA A 147 14.36 -0.79 -8.43
CA ALA A 147 14.77 -0.73 -7.03
C ALA A 147 15.91 0.28 -6.88
N LEU A 148 15.91 1.03 -5.78
CA LEU A 148 17.06 1.83 -5.37
C LEU A 148 18.10 0.86 -4.76
N GLU A 149 19.05 0.41 -5.57
CA GLU A 149 20.24 -0.29 -5.07
C GLU A 149 20.97 0.66 -4.11
N HIS A 150 21.29 0.20 -2.89
CA HIS A 150 22.14 0.89 -1.91
C HIS A 150 23.18 -0.09 -1.37
#